data_AF-A4N5I2-F1
#
_entry.id   AF-A4N5I2-F1
#
_cell.length_a   1.000
_cell.length_b   1.000
_cell.length_c   1.000
_cell.angle_alpha   90.00
_cell.angle_beta   90.00
_cell.angle_gamma   90.00
#
_symmetry.space_group_name_H-M   'P 1'
#
loop_
_entity.id
_entity.type
_entity.pdbx_description
1 polymer ?
#
loop_
_entity_poly.entity_id
_entity_poly.type
_entity_poly.pdbx_seq_one_letter_code
_entity_poly.pdbx_strand_id
1 'polypeptide(L)'
;MGRNTEGEIYWRDVGTLDSFWQSNIDLVSENPQLDIYDQSWPIRGNPIQAYPSKFFYKHSNVHPVDNSLIGGGCVITDASISNSVLFDHIKIDAFSKVDHCVVLPQVKIGKNCVLKNCIIDRECEIPDGMQIGVDREEDKKRFRISSTGKVILVTSKMLKILEGQEIGEEGHLD
;
A
#
# COMPACT_ATOMS: atom_id res chain seq x y z
N MET A 1 -26.32 5.12 2.04
CA MET A 1 -25.64 4.25 1.04
C MET A 1 -24.42 5.01 0.59
N GLY A 2 -23.28 4.34 0.39
CA GLY A 2 -22.07 5.01 -0.09
C GLY A 2 -22.34 5.71 -1.41
N ARG A 3 -21.80 6.92 -1.57
CA ARG A 3 -21.96 7.74 -2.78
C ARG A 3 -20.61 8.23 -3.27
N ASN A 4 -20.53 8.57 -4.55
CA ASN A 4 -19.40 9.34 -5.08
C ASN A 4 -19.56 10.83 -4.74
N THR A 5 -18.57 11.65 -5.10
CA THR A 5 -18.58 13.10 -4.89
C THR A 5 -19.72 13.84 -5.60
N GLU A 6 -20.35 13.21 -6.59
CA GLU A 6 -21.49 13.75 -7.36
C GLU A 6 -22.86 13.26 -6.82
N GLY A 7 -22.87 12.38 -5.81
CA GLY A 7 -24.07 11.85 -5.17
C GLY A 7 -24.65 10.57 -5.79
N GLU A 8 -23.98 9.98 -6.78
CA GLU A 8 -24.37 8.70 -7.38
C GLU A 8 -24.09 7.52 -6.44
N ILE A 9 -24.83 6.43 -6.59
CA ILE A 9 -24.69 5.25 -5.73
C ILE A 9 -23.40 4.52 -6.05
N TYR A 10 -22.55 4.33 -5.02
CA TYR A 10 -21.33 3.55 -5.13
C TYR A 10 -21.56 2.10 -4.67
N TRP A 11 -21.16 1.15 -5.52
CA TRP A 11 -21.05 -0.26 -5.18
C TRP A 11 -19.89 -0.88 -5.95
N ARG A 12 -19.10 -1.73 -5.26
CA ARG A 12 -17.95 -2.40 -5.87
C ARG A 12 -17.76 -3.79 -5.30
N ASP A 13 -17.60 -4.77 -6.18
CA ASP A 13 -17.16 -6.12 -5.82
C ASP A 13 -15.63 -6.20 -5.79
N VAL A 14 -15.09 -6.53 -4.62
CA VAL A 14 -13.66 -6.64 -4.34
C VAL A 14 -13.20 -8.10 -4.21
N GLY A 15 -13.69 -8.98 -5.09
CA GLY A 15 -13.30 -10.40 -5.13
C GLY A 15 -11.96 -10.72 -5.80
N THR A 16 -11.26 -9.75 -6.40
CA THR A 16 -9.96 -9.97 -7.08
C THR A 16 -8.88 -9.01 -6.58
N LEU A 17 -7.61 -9.38 -6.74
CA LEU A 17 -6.48 -8.51 -6.40
C LEU A 17 -6.52 -7.19 -7.18
N ASP A 18 -6.89 -7.25 -8.46
CA ASP A 18 -7.04 -6.05 -9.30
C ASP A 18 -8.17 -5.15 -8.79
N SER A 19 -9.34 -5.71 -8.47
CA SER A 19 -10.46 -4.96 -7.93
C SER A 19 -10.12 -4.33 -6.58
N PHE A 20 -9.48 -5.08 -5.68
CA PHE A 20 -9.07 -4.59 -4.37
C PHE A 20 -8.08 -3.42 -4.49
N TRP A 21 -7.03 -3.59 -5.30
CA TRP A 21 -6.05 -2.53 -5.54
C TRP A 21 -6.71 -1.31 -6.18
N GLN A 22 -7.49 -1.50 -7.24
CA GLN A 22 -8.10 -0.39 -7.98
C GLN A 22 -9.08 0.40 -7.10
N SER A 23 -9.82 -0.27 -6.21
CA SER A 23 -10.74 0.39 -5.28
C SER A 23 -10.03 1.29 -4.28
N ASN A 24 -8.81 0.94 -3.87
CA ASN A 24 -8.01 1.76 -2.96
C ASN A 24 -7.32 2.91 -3.71
N ILE A 25 -6.72 2.64 -4.87
CA ILE A 25 -6.05 3.68 -5.68
C ILE A 25 -7.07 4.71 -6.19
N ASP A 26 -8.32 4.32 -6.42
CA ASP A 26 -9.37 5.28 -6.79
C ASP A 26 -9.61 6.36 -5.72
N LEU A 27 -9.38 6.04 -4.44
CA LEU A 27 -9.56 6.98 -3.33
C LEU A 27 -8.55 8.14 -3.33
N VAL A 28 -7.40 7.97 -4.00
CA VAL A 28 -6.38 9.03 -4.09
C VAL A 28 -6.60 9.95 -5.30
N SER A 29 -7.57 9.65 -6.15
CA SER A 29 -7.91 10.48 -7.30
C SER A 29 -8.60 11.79 -6.88
N GLU A 30 -8.55 12.80 -7.75
CA GLU A 30 -9.19 14.11 -7.48
C GLU A 30 -10.71 13.99 -7.26
N ASN A 31 -11.36 13.08 -7.98
CA ASN A 31 -12.79 12.81 -7.89
C ASN A 31 -13.01 11.32 -7.62
N PRO A 32 -12.87 10.86 -6.37
CA PRO A 32 -12.98 9.44 -6.04
C PRO A 32 -14.43 8.96 -6.21
N GLN A 33 -14.59 7.71 -6.64
CA GLN A 33 -15.92 7.10 -6.77
C GLN A 33 -16.58 6.82 -5.41
N LEU A 34 -15.80 6.79 -4.34
CA LEU A 34 -16.30 6.72 -2.97
C LEU A 34 -15.85 7.95 -2.21
N ASP A 35 -16.80 8.77 -1.78
CA ASP A 35 -16.51 9.88 -0.89
C ASP A 35 -16.40 9.39 0.57
N ILE A 36 -15.15 9.22 1.03
CA ILE A 36 -14.86 8.85 2.43
C ILE A 36 -14.98 10.04 3.40
N TYR A 37 -15.16 11.26 2.88
CA TYR A 37 -15.32 12.48 3.67
C TYR A 37 -16.79 12.85 3.89
N ASP A 38 -17.75 12.09 3.33
CA ASP A 38 -19.18 12.30 3.52
C ASP A 38 -19.59 12.13 5.00
N GLN A 39 -19.92 13.25 5.64
CA GLN A 39 -20.41 13.28 7.02
C GLN A 39 -21.90 12.97 7.16
N SER A 40 -22.65 12.97 6.06
CA SER A 40 -24.09 12.62 6.06
C SER A 40 -24.29 11.11 6.20
N TRP A 41 -23.33 10.31 5.73
CA TRP A 41 -23.30 8.85 5.86
C TRP A 41 -21.93 8.35 6.35
N PRO A 42 -21.57 8.62 7.62
CA PRO A 42 -20.24 8.31 8.11
C PRO A 42 -20.02 6.80 8.25
N ILE A 43 -18.88 6.32 7.75
CA ILE A 43 -18.43 4.94 7.93
C ILE A 43 -17.77 4.83 9.30
N ARG A 44 -18.36 4.03 10.20
CA ARG A 44 -17.78 3.76 11.53
C ARG A 44 -16.89 2.53 11.45
N GLY A 45 -15.59 2.73 11.58
CA GLY A 45 -14.61 1.66 11.79
C GLY A 45 -14.21 1.52 13.27
N ASN A 46 -13.14 0.77 13.52
CA ASN A 46 -12.48 0.67 14.83
C ASN A 46 -11.15 1.44 14.78
N PRO A 47 -11.14 2.78 14.91
CA PRO A 47 -9.92 3.55 14.79
C PRO A 47 -8.98 3.26 15.98
N ILE A 48 -7.74 2.89 15.66
CA ILE A 48 -6.67 2.82 16.65
C ILE A 48 -6.17 4.26 16.87
N GLN A 49 -5.95 4.66 18.12
CA GLN A 49 -5.31 5.93 18.42
C GLN A 49 -3.84 5.87 18.01
N ALA A 50 -3.55 6.23 16.77
CA ALA A 50 -2.20 6.34 16.25
C ALA A 50 -1.60 7.71 16.59
N TYR A 51 -0.27 7.76 16.71
CA TYR A 51 0.47 9.03 16.77
C TYR A 51 0.45 9.73 15.40
N PRO A 52 0.71 11.05 15.33
CA PRO A 52 0.78 11.75 14.05
C PRO A 52 1.89 11.19 13.16
N SER A 53 1.63 11.18 11.85
CA SER A 53 2.61 10.77 10.86
C SER A 53 3.72 11.81 10.70
N LYS A 54 4.94 11.32 10.52
CA LYS A 54 6.17 12.07 10.67
C LYS A 54 6.97 11.99 9.37
N PHE A 55 7.32 13.14 8.82
CA PHE A 55 8.04 13.26 7.55
C PHE A 55 9.40 13.92 7.77
N PHE A 56 10.47 13.28 7.28
CA PHE A 56 11.84 13.82 7.31
C PHE A 56 12.41 13.87 5.91
N TYR A 57 12.63 15.09 5.42
CA TYR A 57 13.34 15.32 4.17
C TYR A 57 14.59 16.13 4.45
N LYS A 58 15.75 15.52 4.25
CA LYS A 58 17.06 16.19 4.29
C LYS A 58 17.58 16.50 2.90
N HIS A 59 17.11 15.77 1.89
CA HIS A 59 17.62 15.85 0.53
C HIS A 59 16.60 16.53 -0.40
N SER A 60 17.02 17.60 -1.09
CA SER A 60 16.14 18.40 -1.95
C SER A 60 15.77 17.75 -3.29
N ASN A 61 16.45 16.66 -3.65
CA ASN A 61 16.21 15.91 -4.89
C ASN A 61 15.17 14.78 -4.73
N VAL A 62 14.60 14.62 -3.53
CA VAL A 62 13.54 13.66 -3.28
C VAL A 62 12.20 14.37 -3.44
N HIS A 63 11.34 13.84 -4.33
CA HIS A 63 9.95 14.28 -4.43
C HIS A 63 9.17 13.68 -3.26
N PRO A 64 8.57 14.45 -2.35
CA PRO A 64 7.96 13.92 -1.13
C PRO A 64 6.75 13.00 -1.35
N VAL A 65 5.56 13.59 -1.40
CA VAL A 65 4.28 12.88 -1.48
C VAL A 65 3.43 13.61 -2.52
N ASP A 66 2.80 12.85 -3.41
CA ASP A 66 1.87 13.35 -4.41
C ASP A 66 0.64 12.43 -4.53
N ASN A 67 -0.56 13.01 -4.58
CA ASN A 67 -1.84 12.31 -4.74
C ASN A 67 -1.92 11.02 -3.90
N SER A 68 -1.86 11.14 -2.56
CA SER A 68 -1.67 9.98 -1.68
C SER A 68 -2.42 10.14 -0.35
N LEU A 69 -2.95 9.03 0.15
CA LEU A 69 -3.55 8.92 1.48
C LEU A 69 -2.54 8.28 2.43
N ILE A 70 -2.28 8.94 3.56
CA ILE A 70 -1.31 8.48 4.56
C ILE A 70 -2.00 8.37 5.91
N GLY A 71 -2.10 7.14 6.42
CA GLY A 71 -2.63 6.82 7.74
C GLY A 71 -1.74 7.31 8.87
N GLY A 72 -2.25 7.22 10.10
CA GLY A 72 -1.54 7.63 11.30
C GLY A 72 -0.35 6.74 11.63
N GLY A 73 0.63 7.29 12.36
CA GLY A 73 1.78 6.55 12.85
C GLY A 73 2.85 6.24 11.80
N CYS A 74 2.76 6.83 10.60
CA CYS A 74 3.74 6.59 9.56
C CYS A 74 5.03 7.40 9.81
N VAL A 75 6.18 6.81 9.51
CA VAL A 75 7.49 7.49 9.55
C VAL A 75 8.14 7.40 8.19
N ILE A 76 8.21 8.52 7.48
CA ILE A 76 8.70 8.60 6.10
C ILE A 76 9.97 9.44 6.09
N THR A 77 11.07 8.83 5.66
CA THR A 77 12.39 9.48 5.61
C THR A 77 12.91 9.48 4.19
N ASP A 78 13.09 10.66 3.59
CA ASP A 78 13.70 10.86 2.26
C ASP A 78 13.17 9.88 1.18
N ALA A 79 11.86 9.63 1.16
CA ALA A 79 11.23 8.70 0.24
C ALA A 79 10.21 9.42 -0.66
N SER A 80 9.99 8.88 -1.86
CA SER A 80 9.01 9.40 -2.82
C SER A 80 7.78 8.54 -2.88
N ILE A 81 6.62 9.13 -2.60
CA ILE A 81 5.32 8.44 -2.57
C ILE A 81 4.38 9.11 -3.57
N SER A 82 3.80 8.33 -4.48
CA SER A 82 2.89 8.85 -5.50
C SER A 82 1.71 7.91 -5.71
N ASN A 83 0.51 8.46 -5.87
CA ASN A 83 -0.71 7.71 -6.22
C ASN A 83 -0.97 6.49 -5.32
N SER A 84 -0.61 6.57 -4.05
CA SER A 84 -0.53 5.41 -3.15
C SER A 84 -1.35 5.60 -1.88
N VAL A 85 -1.85 4.48 -1.33
CA VAL A 85 -2.55 4.44 -0.05
C VAL A 85 -1.68 3.73 0.97
N LEU A 86 -1.28 4.46 2.01
CA LEU A 86 -0.54 3.94 3.16
C LEU A 86 -1.50 3.89 4.35
N PHE A 87 -1.66 2.71 4.94
CA PHE A 87 -2.40 2.53 6.18
C PHE A 87 -1.59 3.01 7.40
N ASP A 88 -1.85 2.49 8.59
CA ASP A 88 -1.21 2.93 9.83
C ASP A 88 0.11 2.23 10.14
N HIS A 89 0.97 2.90 10.92
CA HIS A 89 2.23 2.37 11.47
C HIS A 89 3.26 1.92 10.41
N ILE A 90 3.31 2.58 9.25
CA ILE A 90 4.24 2.24 8.18
C ILE A 90 5.55 3.01 8.33
N LYS A 91 6.69 2.34 8.14
CA LYS A 91 8.00 2.98 8.08
C LYS A 91 8.58 2.88 6.66
N ILE A 92 9.04 4.00 6.11
CA ILE A 92 9.72 4.05 4.81
C ILE A 92 11.07 4.74 4.99
N ASP A 93 12.13 3.99 4.69
CA ASP A 93 13.50 4.47 4.76
C ASP A 93 13.97 5.12 3.44
N ALA A 94 15.16 5.74 3.51
CA ALA A 94 15.64 6.70 2.52
C ALA A 94 15.76 6.17 1.09
N PHE A 95 15.50 7.08 0.15
CA PHE A 95 15.62 6.90 -1.31
C PHE A 95 14.70 5.85 -1.91
N SER A 96 13.71 5.39 -1.13
CA SER A 96 12.69 4.46 -1.61
C SER A 96 11.60 5.18 -2.38
N LYS A 97 11.08 4.52 -3.42
CA LYS A 97 10.01 5.02 -4.29
C LYS A 97 8.82 4.09 -4.21
N VAL A 98 7.65 4.65 -3.90
CA VAL A 98 6.38 3.94 -3.77
C VAL A 98 5.38 4.59 -4.70
N ASP A 99 4.96 3.87 -5.74
CA ASP A 99 4.12 4.40 -6.81
C ASP A 99 2.97 3.45 -7.13
N HIS A 100 1.74 3.96 -7.05
CA HIS A 100 0.51 3.16 -7.21
C HIS A 100 0.47 1.91 -6.32
N CYS A 101 0.80 2.06 -5.04
CA CYS A 101 0.84 0.98 -4.07
C CYS A 101 -0.27 1.08 -3.02
N VAL A 102 -0.73 -0.08 -2.57
CA VAL A 102 -1.58 -0.22 -1.38
C VAL A 102 -0.74 -0.89 -0.31
N VAL A 103 -0.35 -0.15 0.71
CA VAL A 103 0.54 -0.64 1.78
C VAL A 103 -0.29 -0.83 3.05
N LEU A 104 -0.50 -2.09 3.43
CA LEU A 104 -1.29 -2.44 4.61
C LEU A 104 -0.56 -2.12 5.93
N PRO A 105 -1.26 -2.15 7.08
CA PRO A 105 -0.68 -1.72 8.36
C PRO A 105 0.63 -2.40 8.75
N GLN A 106 1.46 -1.68 9.50
CA GLN A 106 2.69 -2.18 10.14
C GLN A 106 3.79 -2.65 9.17
N VAL A 107 3.79 -2.18 7.93
CA VAL A 107 4.83 -2.51 6.94
C VAL A 107 6.09 -1.67 7.16
N LYS A 108 7.26 -2.27 6.97
CA LYS A 108 8.56 -1.59 6.93
C LYS A 108 9.14 -1.70 5.53
N ILE A 109 9.52 -0.57 4.94
CA ILE A 109 10.19 -0.49 3.65
C ILE A 109 11.61 0.02 3.88
N GLY A 110 12.60 -0.81 3.53
CA GLY A 110 14.02 -0.50 3.59
C GLY A 110 14.45 0.64 2.67
N LYS A 111 15.75 0.83 2.54
CA LYS A 111 16.37 1.90 1.73
C LYS A 111 16.46 1.51 0.26
N ASN A 112 16.41 2.50 -0.63
CA ASN A 112 16.59 2.32 -2.08
C ASN A 112 15.62 1.30 -2.71
N CYS A 113 14.45 1.09 -2.11
CA CYS A 113 13.44 0.19 -2.65
C CYS A 113 12.65 0.87 -3.77
N VAL A 114 12.18 0.11 -4.74
CA VAL A 114 11.28 0.61 -5.79
C VAL A 114 10.06 -0.29 -5.82
N LEU A 115 8.92 0.24 -5.41
CA LEU A 115 7.64 -0.46 -5.37
C LEU A 115 6.68 0.19 -6.35
N LYS A 116 6.14 -0.62 -7.27
CA LYS A 116 5.18 -0.18 -8.29
C LYS A 116 4.03 -1.16 -8.42
N ASN A 117 2.80 -0.64 -8.51
CA ASN A 117 1.60 -1.43 -8.79
C ASN A 117 1.46 -2.67 -7.89
N CYS A 118 1.67 -2.50 -6.58
CA CYS A 118 1.68 -3.63 -5.66
C CYS A 118 0.81 -3.42 -4.42
N ILE A 119 0.30 -4.53 -3.90
CA ILE A 119 -0.32 -4.63 -2.58
C ILE A 119 0.70 -5.26 -1.66
N ILE A 120 1.09 -4.55 -0.61
CA ILE A 120 1.98 -5.08 0.43
C ILE A 120 1.13 -5.47 1.62
N ASP A 121 1.19 -6.74 2.01
CA ASP A 121 0.44 -7.29 3.13
C ASP A 121 0.95 -6.76 4.48
N ARG A 122 0.14 -6.93 5.52
CA ARG A 122 0.44 -6.48 6.88
C ARG A 122 1.75 -7.05 7.37
N GLU A 123 2.45 -6.27 8.18
CA GLU A 123 3.67 -6.70 8.89
C GLU A 123 4.77 -7.24 7.96
N CYS A 124 4.77 -6.83 6.68
CA CYS A 124 5.86 -7.14 5.76
C CYS A 124 7.07 -6.26 6.04
N GLU A 125 8.26 -6.86 5.99
CA GLU A 125 9.54 -6.16 6.03
C GLU A 125 10.21 -6.28 4.66
N ILE A 126 10.19 -5.20 3.88
CA ILE A 126 10.80 -5.13 2.56
C ILE A 126 12.29 -4.78 2.73
N PRO A 127 13.23 -5.67 2.36
CA PRO A 127 14.66 -5.45 2.57
C PRO A 127 15.20 -4.35 1.65
N ASP A 128 16.35 -3.78 2.05
CA ASP A 128 17.05 -2.72 1.31
C ASP A 128 17.31 -3.14 -0.16
N GLY A 129 17.03 -2.21 -1.08
CA GLY A 129 17.28 -2.38 -2.51
C GLY A 129 16.26 -3.26 -3.24
N MET A 130 15.22 -3.76 -2.56
CA MET A 130 14.21 -4.59 -3.20
C MET A 130 13.40 -3.79 -4.23
N GLN A 131 13.28 -4.37 -5.43
CA GLN A 131 12.51 -3.82 -6.53
C GLN A 131 11.32 -4.73 -6.80
N ILE A 132 10.10 -4.17 -6.83
CA ILE A 132 8.83 -4.86 -7.05
C ILE A 132 8.02 -4.03 -8.05
N GLY A 133 7.53 -4.66 -9.11
CA GLY A 133 6.86 -3.97 -10.22
C GLY A 133 7.83 -3.32 -11.20
N VAL A 134 9.09 -3.76 -11.20
CA VAL A 134 10.15 -3.28 -12.12
C VAL A 134 10.49 -4.35 -13.16
N ASP A 135 10.73 -5.59 -12.72
CA ASP A 135 10.95 -6.74 -13.59
C ASP A 135 9.85 -7.77 -13.39
N ARG A 136 8.95 -7.86 -14.37
CA ARG A 136 7.79 -8.74 -14.31
C ARG A 136 8.14 -10.22 -14.27
N GLU A 137 9.23 -10.64 -14.92
CA GLU A 137 9.60 -12.05 -14.93
C GLU A 137 10.20 -12.48 -13.59
N GLU A 138 10.93 -11.59 -12.94
CA GLU A 138 11.44 -11.82 -11.59
C GLU A 138 10.33 -11.72 -10.54
N ASP A 139 9.38 -10.80 -10.70
CA ASP A 139 8.23 -10.67 -9.81
C ASP A 139 7.33 -11.91 -9.84
N LYS A 140 7.15 -12.54 -11.01
CA LYS A 140 6.37 -13.79 -11.14
C LYS A 140 6.96 -14.96 -10.35
N LYS A 141 8.29 -14.98 -10.19
CA LYS A 141 8.97 -16.05 -9.44
C LYS A 141 8.87 -15.84 -7.94
N ARG A 142 8.85 -14.57 -7.51
CA ARG A 142 8.95 -14.17 -6.10
C ARG A 142 7.59 -13.96 -5.44
N PHE A 143 6.61 -13.49 -6.18
CA PHE A 143 5.36 -12.97 -5.64
C PHE A 143 4.14 -13.46 -6.41
N ARG A 144 2.96 -13.32 -5.80
CA ARG A 144 1.70 -13.62 -6.47
C ARG A 144 1.30 -12.45 -7.35
N ILE A 145 1.05 -12.71 -8.61
CA ILE A 145 0.55 -11.70 -9.55
C ILE A 145 -0.94 -11.89 -9.80
N SER A 146 -1.65 -10.79 -9.96
CA SER A 146 -3.06 -10.77 -10.34
C SER A 146 -3.30 -11.44 -11.70
N SER A 147 -4.54 -11.85 -11.97
CA SER A 147 -4.89 -12.55 -13.22
C SER A 147 -4.68 -11.67 -14.46
N THR A 148 -4.87 -10.35 -14.32
CA THR A 148 -4.56 -9.39 -15.40
C THR A 148 -3.06 -9.16 -15.57
N GLY A 149 -2.26 -9.52 -14.56
CA GLY A 149 -0.83 -9.33 -14.55
C GLY A 149 -0.37 -7.93 -14.18
N LYS A 150 -1.29 -7.06 -13.75
CA LYS A 150 -1.01 -5.65 -13.43
C LYS A 150 -0.57 -5.43 -12.00
N VAL A 151 -1.10 -6.22 -11.07
CA VAL A 151 -0.91 -6.01 -9.63
C VAL A 151 -0.13 -7.15 -9.02
N ILE A 152 0.83 -6.81 -8.16
CA ILE A 152 1.67 -7.77 -7.43
C ILE A 152 1.24 -7.79 -5.96
N LEU A 153 0.91 -8.97 -5.43
CA LEU A 153 0.69 -9.18 -4.00
C LEU A 153 1.97 -9.70 -3.35
N VAL A 154 2.42 -8.99 -2.33
CA VAL A 154 3.59 -9.33 -1.52
C VAL A 154 3.10 -9.69 -0.13
N THR A 155 3.43 -10.89 0.35
CA THR A 155 3.08 -11.34 1.72
C THR A 155 4.33 -11.59 2.54
N SER A 156 4.22 -11.49 3.86
CA SER A 156 5.32 -11.77 4.79
C SER A 156 5.87 -13.18 4.57
N LYS A 157 4.98 -14.15 4.28
CA LYS A 157 5.37 -15.51 3.91
C LYS A 157 6.28 -15.56 2.68
N MET A 158 5.92 -14.86 1.59
CA MET A 158 6.74 -14.85 0.37
C MET A 158 8.12 -14.25 0.63
N LEU A 159 8.20 -13.18 1.43
CA LEU A 159 9.47 -12.55 1.79
C LEU A 159 10.35 -13.50 2.62
N LYS A 160 9.79 -14.19 3.61
CA LYS A 160 10.51 -15.19 4.43
C LYS A 160 11.06 -16.34 3.59
N ILE A 161 10.31 -16.82 2.58
CA ILE A 161 10.79 -17.85 1.63
C ILE A 161 12.03 -17.35 0.88
N LEU A 162 12.03 -16.09 0.43
CA LEU A 162 13.16 -15.51 -0.31
C LEU A 162 14.41 -15.35 0.57
N GLU A 163 14.23 -15.14 1.87
CA GLU A 163 15.33 -15.09 2.85
C GLU A 163 15.81 -16.48 3.28
N GLY A 164 15.21 -17.56 2.77
CA GLY A 164 15.59 -18.94 3.09
C GLY A 164 15.08 -19.42 4.45
N GLN A 165 14.06 -18.78 5.02
CA GLN A 165 13.45 -19.19 6.28
C GLN A 165 12.39 -20.29 6.05
N GLU A 166 12.41 -21.34 6.88
CA GLU A 166 11.34 -22.34 6.92
C GLU A 166 10.08 -21.73 7.54
N ILE A 167 8.96 -21.78 6.81
CA ILE A 167 7.67 -21.30 7.31
C ILE A 167 6.90 -22.48 7.87
N GLY A 168 6.66 -22.46 9.19
CA GLY A 168 5.62 -23.27 9.80
C GLY A 168 4.25 -22.86 9.26
N GLU A 169 3.36 -23.83 9.05
CA GLU A 169 1.98 -23.57 8.64
C GLU A 169 1.29 -22.65 9.66
N GLU A 170 1.15 -21.36 9.33
CA GLU A 170 0.23 -20.49 10.05
C GLU A 170 -1.19 -20.84 9.60
N GLY A 171 -2.02 -21.18 10.60
CA GLY A 171 -3.40 -21.60 10.44
C GLY A 171 -4.17 -20.64 9.54
N HIS A 172 -4.93 -21.26 8.64
CA HIS A 172 -5.95 -20.66 7.81
C HIS A 172 -6.74 -19.61 8.62
N LEU A 173 -6.62 -18.34 8.24
CA LEU A 173 -7.56 -17.30 8.66
C LEU A 173 -8.85 -17.49 7.86
N ASP A 174 -9.64 -18.49 8.26
CA ASP A 174 -11.05 -18.67 7.91
C ASP A 174 -11.88 -18.70 9.21
#